data_AF-A0A7W9ZG73-F1
#
_entry.id   AF-A0A7W9ZG73-F1
#
_cell.length_a   1.000
_cell.length_b   1.000
_cell.length_c   1.000
_cell.angle_alpha   90.00
_cell.angle_beta   90.00
_cell.angle_gamma   90.00
#
_symmetry.space_group_name_H-M   'P 1'
#
loop_
_entity.id
_entity.type
_entity.pdbx_description
1 polymer ?
#
loop_
_entity_poly.entity_id
_entity_poly.type
_entity_poly.pdbx_seq_one_letter_code
_entity_poly.pdbx_strand_id
1 'polypeptide(L)'
;MSALPELPNRLFSNGRSVLAQFGYRPVDAGEVREDWAEMWDHLRGDFATAARPLVPGYAGLTADQQAAARTYMSCRLIADRNLETCEDLHVRLFSGGINTDLVERYSVAREAYEDSVEAFGDAGEALAGLLSR
;
A
#
# COMPACT_ATOMS: atom_id res chain seq x y z
N MET A 1 22.51 -28.90 -9.76
CA MET A 1 21.61 -28.00 -9.02
C MET A 1 21.72 -26.63 -9.67
N SER A 2 20.80 -26.29 -10.57
CA SER A 2 20.81 -24.97 -11.22
C SER A 2 20.38 -23.92 -10.20
N ALA A 3 21.21 -22.91 -10.00
CA ALA A 3 20.87 -21.74 -9.19
C ALA A 3 19.64 -21.06 -9.82
N LEU A 4 18.63 -20.77 -9.00
CA LEU A 4 17.53 -19.90 -9.42
C LEU A 4 18.13 -18.56 -9.88
N PRO A 5 17.72 -18.02 -11.04
CA PRO A 5 18.17 -16.71 -11.45
C PRO A 5 17.83 -15.70 -10.35
N GLU A 6 18.84 -14.94 -9.89
CA GLU A 6 18.63 -13.85 -8.93
C GLU A 6 17.57 -12.91 -9.53
N LEU A 7 16.43 -12.79 -8.87
CA LEU A 7 15.40 -11.84 -9.29
C LEU A 7 16.03 -10.44 -9.29
N PRO A 8 15.81 -9.59 -10.32
CA PRO A 8 16.50 -8.31 -10.49
C PRO A 8 16.31 -7.31 -9.35
N ASN A 9 15.40 -7.58 -8.42
CA ASN A 9 15.15 -6.74 -7.28
C ASN A 9 15.10 -7.59 -6.00
N ARG A 10 16.12 -7.43 -5.16
CA ARG A 10 16.29 -8.13 -3.88
C ARG A 10 15.22 -7.79 -2.83
N LEU A 11 14.34 -6.83 -3.12
CA LEU A 11 13.13 -6.58 -2.33
C LEU A 11 12.06 -7.67 -2.53
N PHE A 12 12.11 -8.41 -3.65
CA PHE A 12 11.11 -9.43 -4.02
C PHE A 12 11.57 -10.88 -3.81
N SER A 13 12.77 -11.10 -3.26
CA SER A 13 13.37 -12.45 -3.20
C SER A 13 12.67 -13.41 -2.24
N ASN A 14 11.84 -12.90 -1.33
CA ASN A 14 11.09 -13.73 -0.39
C ASN A 14 9.62 -13.31 -0.50
N GLY A 15 8.80 -14.05 -1.25
CA GLY A 15 7.36 -13.82 -1.49
C GLY A 15 6.46 -13.89 -0.25
N ARG A 16 6.83 -13.16 0.80
CA ARG A 16 6.04 -12.82 1.97
C ARG A 16 6.11 -11.31 2.06
N SER A 17 4.98 -10.69 1.69
CA SER A 17 4.68 -9.27 1.77
C SER A 17 5.65 -8.53 2.70
N VAL A 18 6.51 -7.70 2.12
CA VAL A 18 7.41 -6.78 2.82
C VAL A 18 6.63 -5.94 3.86
N LEU A 19 5.31 -5.89 3.77
CA LEU A 19 4.42 -5.18 4.68
C LEU A 19 4.07 -5.99 5.93
N ALA A 20 4.11 -7.33 5.88
CA ALA A 20 3.91 -8.17 7.07
C ALA A 20 4.96 -7.90 8.15
N GLN A 21 6.17 -7.45 7.77
CA GLN A 21 7.21 -7.07 8.71
C GLN A 21 6.86 -5.81 9.52
N PHE A 22 5.91 -5.01 9.05
CA PHE A 22 5.40 -3.81 9.71
C PHE A 22 4.01 -4.03 10.34
N GLY A 23 3.56 -5.29 10.46
CA GLY A 23 2.28 -5.65 11.09
C GLY A 23 1.06 -5.58 10.17
N TYR A 24 1.26 -5.32 8.87
CA TYR A 24 0.14 -5.26 7.93
C TYR A 24 -0.34 -6.67 7.54
N ARG A 25 -1.64 -6.91 7.72
CA ARG A 25 -2.35 -8.06 7.16
C ARG A 25 -2.96 -7.66 5.81
N PRO A 26 -2.84 -8.51 4.76
CA PRO A 26 -3.57 -8.32 3.52
C PRO A 26 -5.08 -8.26 3.80
N VAL A 27 -5.76 -7.30 3.16
CA VAL A 27 -7.20 -7.10 3.30
C VAL A 27 -7.90 -7.69 2.08
N ASP A 28 -8.84 -8.61 2.32
CA ASP A 28 -9.62 -9.23 1.27
C ASP A 28 -10.59 -8.24 0.62
N ALA A 29 -11.08 -8.57 -0.58
CA ALA A 29 -11.95 -7.64 -1.32
C ALA A 29 -13.29 -7.52 -0.59
N GLY A 30 -13.61 -6.32 -0.09
CA GLY A 30 -14.83 -6.06 0.68
C GLY A 30 -14.69 -6.26 2.18
N GLU A 31 -13.50 -6.58 2.70
CA GLU A 31 -13.23 -6.61 4.14
C GLU A 31 -13.08 -5.17 4.67
N VAL A 32 -13.89 -4.82 5.67
CA VAL A 32 -13.77 -3.56 6.42
C VAL A 32 -12.81 -3.82 7.57
N ARG A 33 -11.63 -3.19 7.54
CA ARG A 33 -10.74 -3.16 8.71
C ARG A 33 -11.40 -2.33 9.80
N GLU A 34 -11.67 -2.92 10.95
CA GLU A 34 -12.26 -2.20 12.10
C GLU A 34 -11.18 -1.58 13.02
N ASP A 35 -9.90 -1.89 12.79
CA ASP A 35 -8.73 -1.44 13.56
C ASP A 35 -8.11 -0.14 13.04
N TRP A 36 -8.94 0.81 12.57
CA TRP A 36 -8.47 2.09 12.01
C TRP A 36 -7.51 2.86 12.94
N ALA A 37 -7.67 2.70 14.25
CA ALA A 37 -6.76 3.33 15.22
C ALA A 37 -5.34 2.75 15.17
N GLU A 38 -5.21 1.43 15.06
CA GLU A 38 -3.92 0.73 14.98
C GLU A 38 -3.24 1.07 13.65
N MET A 39 -3.98 1.00 12.55
CA MET A 39 -3.44 1.38 11.23
C MET A 39 -3.01 2.85 11.19
N TRP A 40 -3.77 3.75 11.82
CA TRP A 40 -3.40 5.15 11.92
C TRP A 40 -2.12 5.36 12.72
N ASP A 41 -1.88 4.58 13.77
CA ASP A 41 -0.65 4.70 14.55
C ASP A 41 0.62 4.41 13.74
N HIS A 42 0.52 3.56 12.71
CA HIS A 42 1.63 3.29 11.80
C HIS A 42 1.84 4.39 10.75
N LEU A 43 0.77 5.06 10.32
CA LEU A 43 0.81 5.97 9.17
C LEU A 43 0.78 7.46 9.53
N ARG A 44 0.33 7.82 10.74
CA ARG A 44 0.24 9.23 11.16
C ARG A 44 1.58 9.96 11.14
N GLY A 45 2.70 9.22 11.17
CA GLY A 45 4.05 9.76 11.03
C GLY A 45 4.28 10.47 9.69
N ASP A 46 3.56 10.09 8.64
CA ASP A 46 3.67 10.70 7.31
C ASP A 46 3.24 12.18 7.31
N PHE A 47 2.47 12.60 8.32
CA PHE A 47 1.98 13.97 8.50
C PHE A 47 2.77 14.77 9.55
N ALA A 48 3.80 14.18 10.16
CA ALA A 48 4.63 14.88 11.12
C ALA A 48 5.52 15.90 10.38
N THR A 49 5.49 17.16 10.83
CA THR A 49 6.33 18.23 10.27
C THR A 49 7.17 18.87 11.37
N ALA A 50 8.18 19.68 11.00
CA ALA A 50 8.96 20.44 11.99
C ALA A 50 8.08 21.38 12.84
N ALA A 51 7.01 21.94 12.25
CA ALA A 51 6.06 22.80 12.94
C ALA A 51 5.04 22.02 13.78
N ARG A 52 4.74 20.78 13.41
CA ARG A 52 3.83 19.88 14.13
C ARG A 52 4.43 18.47 14.17
N PRO A 53 5.35 18.19 15.12
CA PRO A 53 6.01 16.89 15.22
C PRO A 53 5.10 15.80 15.80
N LEU A 54 4.01 16.20 16.47
CA LEU A 54 3.05 15.28 17.08
C LEU A 54 1.72 15.37 16.34
N VAL A 55 1.42 14.31 15.58
CA VAL A 55 0.11 14.12 14.95
C VAL A 55 -0.79 13.36 15.92
N PRO A 56 -2.03 13.83 16.20
CA PRO A 56 -2.93 13.16 17.14
C PRO A 56 -3.15 11.68 16.79
N GLY A 57 -3.36 10.85 17.82
CA GLY A 57 -3.90 9.51 17.62
C GLY A 57 -5.32 9.57 17.05
N TYR A 58 -5.82 8.46 16.52
CA TYR A 58 -7.05 8.44 15.72
C TYR A 58 -8.29 8.98 16.46
N ALA A 59 -8.43 8.63 17.74
CA ALA A 59 -9.51 9.12 18.59
C ALA A 59 -9.42 10.63 18.90
N GLY A 60 -8.26 11.25 18.71
CA GLY A 60 -8.03 12.69 18.90
C GLY A 60 -8.32 13.52 17.65
N LEU A 61 -8.65 12.90 16.52
CA LEU A 61 -9.03 13.57 15.28
C LEU A 61 -10.50 14.02 15.33
N THR A 62 -10.84 15.11 14.63
CA THR A 62 -12.24 15.48 14.40
C THR A 62 -12.95 14.46 13.49
N ALA A 63 -14.29 14.46 13.44
CA ALA A 63 -15.03 13.53 12.59
C ALA A 63 -14.61 13.60 11.10
N ASP A 64 -14.38 14.81 10.59
CA ASP A 64 -13.93 15.02 9.20
C ASP A 64 -12.50 14.50 8.98
N GLN A 65 -11.60 14.75 9.94
CA GLN A 65 -10.24 14.22 9.91
C GLN A 65 -10.21 12.70 10.01
N GLN A 66 -11.07 12.09 10.84
CA GLN A 66 -11.22 10.64 10.93
C GLN A 66 -11.73 10.03 9.64
N ALA A 67 -12.68 10.70 8.95
CA ALA A 67 -13.18 10.26 7.66
C ALA A 67 -12.08 10.31 6.59
N ALA A 68 -11.35 11.44 6.51
CA ALA A 68 -10.23 11.58 5.58
C ALA A 68 -9.08 10.59 5.89
N ALA A 69 -8.78 10.36 7.16
CA ALA A 69 -7.81 9.34 7.58
C ALA A 69 -8.23 7.93 7.16
N ARG A 70 -9.52 7.57 7.26
CA ARG A 70 -10.02 6.27 6.74
C ARG A 70 -9.86 6.15 5.24
N THR A 71 -10.13 7.21 4.49
CA THR A 71 -9.92 7.22 3.03
C THR A 71 -8.44 6.98 2.71
N TYR A 72 -7.54 7.76 3.33
CA TYR A 72 -6.10 7.63 3.15
C TYR A 72 -5.59 6.21 3.49
N MET A 73 -6.01 5.66 4.63
CA MET A 73 -5.68 4.28 5.03
C MET A 73 -6.27 3.24 4.07
N SER A 74 -7.48 3.45 3.56
CA SER A 74 -8.09 2.55 2.58
C SER A 74 -7.32 2.56 1.25
N CYS A 75 -6.95 3.74 0.76
CA CYS A 75 -6.12 3.87 -0.44
C CYS A 75 -4.77 3.17 -0.26
N ARG A 76 -4.15 3.26 0.93
CA ARG A 76 -2.92 2.53 1.25
C ARG A 76 -3.09 1.01 1.07
N LEU A 77 -4.15 0.44 1.64
CA LEU A 77 -4.44 -1.00 1.55
C LEU A 77 -4.65 -1.46 0.10
N ILE A 78 -5.34 -0.65 -0.70
CA ILE A 78 -5.56 -0.92 -2.12
C ILE A 78 -4.23 -0.93 -2.88
N ALA A 79 -3.37 0.08 -2.65
CA ALA A 79 -2.06 0.15 -3.28
C ALA A 79 -1.16 -1.03 -2.90
N ASP A 80 -1.15 -1.39 -1.62
CA ASP A 80 -0.40 -2.55 -1.11
C ASP A 80 -0.85 -3.86 -1.78
N ARG A 81 -2.17 -4.08 -1.92
CA ARG A 81 -2.71 -5.26 -2.61
C ARG A 81 -2.38 -5.30 -4.10
N ASN A 82 -2.46 -4.15 -4.76
CA ASN A 82 -2.13 -4.06 -6.19
C ASN A 82 -0.64 -4.31 -6.42
N LEU A 83 0.23 -3.86 -5.51
CA LEU A 83 1.65 -4.19 -5.51
C LEU A 83 1.88 -5.69 -5.37
N GLU A 84 1.26 -6.34 -4.38
CA GLU A 84 1.35 -7.80 -4.20
C GLU A 84 0.93 -8.57 -5.47
N THR A 85 -0.13 -8.09 -6.14
CA THR A 85 -0.60 -8.67 -7.41
C THR A 85 0.44 -8.50 -8.53
N CYS A 86 1.06 -7.32 -8.62
CA CYS A 86 2.14 -7.06 -9.58
C CYS A 86 3.34 -7.97 -9.33
N GLU A 87 3.75 -8.12 -8.07
CA GLU A 87 4.87 -8.97 -7.65
C GLU A 87 4.62 -10.44 -8.04
N ASP A 88 3.44 -10.97 -7.73
CA ASP A 88 3.05 -12.33 -8.07
C ASP A 88 3.10 -12.60 -9.58
N LEU A 89 2.61 -11.64 -10.39
CA LEU A 89 2.64 -11.74 -11.85
C LEU A 89 4.06 -11.61 -12.40
N HIS A 90 4.87 -10.73 -11.82
CA HIS A 90 6.28 -10.58 -12.17
C HIS A 90 7.05 -11.89 -11.94
N VAL A 91 6.91 -12.51 -10.76
CA VAL A 91 7.54 -13.80 -10.46
C VAL A 91 7.11 -14.87 -11.47
N ARG A 92 5.82 -14.95 -11.81
CA ARG A 92 5.32 -15.92 -12.80
C ARG A 92 5.91 -15.71 -14.20
N LEU A 93 6.05 -14.45 -14.64
CA LEU A 93 6.67 -14.11 -15.93
C LEU A 93 8.10 -14.64 -16.05
N PHE A 94 8.90 -14.51 -15.00
CA PHE A 94 10.31 -14.92 -15.01
C PHE A 94 10.54 -16.40 -14.68
N SER A 95 9.54 -17.08 -14.10
CA SER A 95 9.64 -18.50 -13.72
C SER A 95 9.21 -19.48 -14.83
N GLY A 96 8.29 -19.08 -15.70
CA GLY A 96 7.67 -19.97 -16.70
C GLY A 96 8.03 -19.71 -18.16
N GLY A 97 8.87 -18.69 -18.43
CA GLY A 97 9.10 -18.16 -19.77
C GLY A 97 8.06 -17.09 -20.15
N ILE A 98 8.45 -16.16 -21.02
CA ILE A 98 7.60 -15.01 -21.40
C ILE A 98 6.40 -15.50 -22.21
N ASN A 99 5.22 -15.41 -21.62
CA ASN A 99 3.92 -15.69 -22.25
C ASN A 99 3.18 -14.35 -22.42
N THR A 100 2.73 -14.04 -23.63
CA THR A 100 2.00 -12.81 -23.96
C THR A 100 0.81 -12.57 -23.03
N ASP A 101 0.03 -13.61 -22.68
CA ASP A 101 -1.11 -13.48 -21.76
C ASP A 101 -0.67 -13.05 -20.34
N LEU A 102 0.49 -13.53 -19.89
CA LEU A 102 1.04 -13.13 -18.59
C LEU A 102 1.59 -11.70 -18.64
N VAL A 103 2.16 -11.29 -19.78
CA VAL A 103 2.63 -9.92 -19.98
C VAL A 103 1.46 -8.95 -19.95
N GLU A 104 0.37 -9.26 -20.65
CA GLU A 104 -0.85 -8.44 -20.64
C GLU A 104 -1.45 -8.32 -19.23
N ARG A 105 -1.58 -9.44 -18.50
CA ARG A 105 -2.07 -9.43 -17.12
C ARG A 105 -1.18 -8.60 -16.20
N TYR A 106 0.14 -8.70 -16.34
CA TYR A 106 1.07 -7.89 -15.57
C TYR A 106 0.93 -6.39 -15.89
N SER A 107 0.80 -6.02 -17.17
CA SER A 107 0.57 -4.64 -17.58
C SER A 107 -0.70 -4.05 -16.98
N VAL A 108 -1.82 -4.79 -17.00
CA VAL A 108 -3.08 -4.36 -16.37
C VAL A 108 -2.94 -4.22 -14.86
N ALA A 109 -2.28 -5.17 -14.18
CA ALA A 109 -2.04 -5.07 -12.74
C ALA A 109 -1.17 -3.86 -12.40
N ARG A 110 -0.18 -3.56 -13.24
CA ARG A 110 0.72 -2.42 -13.07
C ARG A 110 -0.02 -1.09 -13.23
N GLU A 111 -0.90 -0.96 -14.21
CA GLU A 111 -1.76 0.22 -14.38
C GLU A 111 -2.64 0.43 -13.14
N ALA A 112 -3.30 -0.63 -12.65
CA ALA A 112 -4.11 -0.57 -11.43
C ALA A 112 -3.28 -0.18 -10.18
N TYR A 113 -2.01 -0.63 -10.11
CA TYR A 113 -1.11 -0.20 -9.05
C TYR A 113 -0.75 1.29 -9.17
N GLU A 114 -0.39 1.75 -10.37
CA GLU A 114 -0.07 3.16 -10.65
C GLU A 114 -1.25 4.08 -10.28
N ASP A 115 -2.47 3.74 -10.69
CA ASP A 115 -3.70 4.46 -10.32
C ASP A 115 -3.92 4.51 -8.80
N SER A 116 -3.67 3.39 -8.12
CA SER A 116 -3.85 3.32 -6.66
C SER A 116 -2.81 4.12 -5.88
N VAL A 117 -1.59 4.26 -6.42
CA VAL A 117 -0.54 5.12 -5.84
C VAL A 117 -0.90 6.58 -6.00
N GLU A 118 -1.43 6.99 -7.16
CA GLU A 118 -1.93 8.35 -7.38
C GLU A 118 -3.07 8.67 -6.39
N ALA A 119 -4.08 7.79 -6.29
CA ALA A 119 -5.18 7.96 -5.35
C ALA A 119 -4.72 8.01 -3.87
N PHE A 120 -3.67 7.25 -3.51
CA PHE A 120 -3.07 7.31 -2.18
C PHE A 120 -2.38 8.66 -1.92
N GLY A 121 -1.66 9.20 -2.91
CA GLY A 121 -1.07 10.53 -2.85
C GLY A 121 -2.12 11.61 -2.66
N ASP A 122 -3.16 11.62 -3.50
CA ASP A 122 -4.26 12.58 -3.43
C ASP A 122 -4.98 12.55 -2.07
N ALA A 123 -5.25 11.35 -1.54
CA ALA A 123 -5.85 11.19 -0.21
C ALA A 123 -4.93 11.73 0.89
N GLY A 124 -3.61 11.58 0.75
CA GLY A 124 -2.62 12.16 1.64
C GLY A 124 -2.64 13.68 1.62
N GLU A 125 -2.62 14.30 0.44
CA GLU A 125 -2.69 15.76 0.30
C GLU A 125 -3.98 16.33 0.90
N ALA A 126 -5.13 15.68 0.64
CA ALA A 126 -6.41 16.08 1.20
C ALA A 126 -6.41 16.03 2.73
N LEU A 127 -5.88 14.95 3.32
CA LEU A 127 -5.78 14.81 4.77
C LEU A 127 -4.80 15.82 5.38
N ALA A 128 -3.65 16.06 4.74
CA ALA A 128 -2.69 17.07 5.18
C ALA A 128 -3.32 18.48 5.21
N GLY A 129 -4.16 18.80 4.22
CA GLY A 129 -4.93 20.04 4.16
C GLY A 129 -5.94 20.21 5.31
N LEU A 130 -6.45 19.11 5.87
CA LEU A 130 -7.35 19.12 7.04
C LEU A 130 -6.60 19.11 8.38
N LEU A 131 -5.43 18.48 8.42
CA LEU A 131 -4.59 18.47 9.62
C LEU A 131 -3.89 19.82 9.82
N SER A 132 -3.56 20.55 8.75
CA SER A 132 -2.89 21.85 8.84
C SER A 132 -3.79 23.02 9.29
N ARG A 133 -5.11 22.79 9.38
CA ARG A 133 -6.09 23.74 9.91
C ARG A 133 -6.19 23.65 11.44
#